data_AF-A0AA43S2D5-F1
#
_entry.id   AF-A0AA43S2D5-F1
#
_cell.length_a   1.000
_cell.length_b   1.000
_cell.length_c   1.000
_cell.angle_alpha   90.00
_cell.angle_beta   90.00
_cell.angle_gamma   90.00
#
_symmetry.space_group_name_H-M   'P 1'
#
loop_
_entity.id
_entity.type
_entity.pdbx_description
1 polymer ?
#
loop_
_entity_poly.entity_id
_entity_poly.type
_entity_poly.pdbx_seq_one_letter_code
_entity_poly.pdbx_strand_id
1 'polypeptide(L)'
;MEPMANKSPAVLEGALQENALLKRRSRPVRKAVDQETAEALVRRLCSLLDAEDFFGRYAALQPREKIAQQFLASAADQSQSEFNCAVSPKVRQQVPLLFQAMAGVIEERSGTMIQSTAEINGEGFGRGLLYSGRVILVLKSLRAGFPFPFTSEEKMLRYGAECIEEGLAFLDRYKEVTALHGLLSLEG
;
A
#
# COMPACT_ATOMS: atom_id res chain seq x y z
N MET A 1 -24.23 57.02 4.39
CA MET A 1 -23.14 56.39 5.18
C MET A 1 -23.83 55.40 6.11
N GLU A 2 -24.09 54.18 5.63
CA GLU A 2 -24.72 53.11 6.41
C GLU A 2 -23.63 52.13 6.87
N PRO A 3 -23.61 51.70 8.14
CA PRO A 3 -22.55 50.86 8.66
C PRO A 3 -22.76 49.40 8.26
N MET A 4 -21.79 48.89 7.51
CA MET A 4 -21.48 47.46 7.41
C MET A 4 -21.10 46.89 8.78
N ALA A 5 -21.35 45.59 8.96
CA ALA A 5 -20.85 44.68 10.01
C ALA A 5 -21.81 44.37 11.18
N ASN A 6 -22.61 43.31 11.02
CA ASN A 6 -22.68 42.28 12.05
C ASN A 6 -23.23 40.95 11.47
N LYS A 7 -22.36 40.14 10.85
CA LYS A 7 -22.62 38.71 10.70
C LYS A 7 -21.91 38.03 11.85
N SER A 8 -22.68 37.60 12.83
CA SER A 8 -22.23 37.03 14.10
C SER A 8 -21.30 35.82 13.87
N PRO A 9 -20.19 35.68 14.64
CA PRO A 9 -19.22 34.58 14.49
C PRO A 9 -19.84 33.19 14.72
N ALA A 10 -20.95 33.10 15.46
CA ALA A 10 -21.65 31.85 15.74
C ALA A 10 -22.26 31.18 14.49
N VAL A 11 -22.66 31.95 13.47
CA VAL A 11 -23.25 31.39 12.23
C VAL A 11 -22.16 30.80 11.34
N LEU A 12 -20.95 31.37 11.37
CA LEU A 12 -19.78 30.86 10.67
C LEU A 12 -19.24 29.58 11.34
N GLU A 13 -19.20 29.53 12.67
CA GLU A 13 -18.81 28.31 13.40
C GLU A 13 -19.80 27.15 13.21
N GLY A 14 -21.11 27.42 13.23
CA GLY A 14 -22.14 26.42 12.94
C GLY A 14 -22.04 25.85 11.51
N ALA A 15 -21.83 26.73 10.52
CA ALA A 15 -21.65 26.31 9.13
C ALA A 15 -20.36 25.51 8.91
N LEU A 16 -19.28 25.81 9.63
CA LEU A 16 -18.02 25.05 9.59
C LEU A 16 -18.16 23.69 10.27
N GLN A 17 -18.90 23.61 11.38
CA GLN A 17 -19.20 22.35 12.09
C GLN A 17 -20.14 21.45 11.29
N GLU A 18 -21.19 21.99 10.68
CA GLU A 18 -22.08 21.23 9.80
C GLU A 18 -21.35 20.74 8.55
N ASN A 19 -20.51 21.56 7.92
CA ASN A 19 -19.67 21.12 6.80
C ASN A 19 -18.63 20.05 7.22
N ALA A 20 -18.08 20.13 8.42
CA ALA A 20 -17.18 19.11 8.96
C ALA A 20 -17.91 17.79 9.27
N LEU A 21 -19.17 17.86 9.73
CA LEU A 21 -20.04 16.70 9.96
C LEU A 21 -20.54 16.06 8.66
N LEU A 22 -20.83 16.87 7.63
CA LEU A 22 -21.23 16.42 6.30
C LEU A 22 -20.05 15.78 5.55
N LYS A 23 -18.85 16.35 5.61
CA LYS A 23 -17.61 15.72 5.09
C LYS A 23 -17.26 14.40 5.78
N ARG A 24 -17.70 14.20 7.03
CA ARG A 24 -17.53 12.93 7.77
C ARG A 24 -18.54 11.85 7.36
N ARG A 25 -19.63 12.19 6.66
CA ARG A 25 -20.74 11.27 6.34
C ARG A 25 -20.69 10.63 4.96
N SER A 26 -19.76 11.00 4.09
CA SER A 26 -19.51 10.28 2.83
C SER A 26 -18.14 9.62 2.86
N ARG A 27 -17.99 8.55 3.66
CA ARG A 27 -17.00 7.53 3.26
C ARG A 27 -17.50 7.02 1.90
N PRO A 28 -16.74 7.18 0.81
CA PRO A 28 -17.14 6.56 -0.44
C PRO A 28 -17.34 5.07 -0.15
N VAL A 29 -18.43 4.50 -0.67
CA VAL A 29 -18.64 3.04 -0.66
C VAL A 29 -17.33 2.45 -1.17
N ARG A 30 -16.64 1.70 -0.31
CA ARG A 30 -15.30 1.20 -0.62
C ARG A 30 -15.44 0.29 -1.84
N LYS A 31 -14.83 0.69 -2.96
CA LYS A 31 -14.85 -0.07 -4.22
C LYS A 31 -14.42 -1.51 -3.93
N ALA A 32 -15.16 -2.47 -4.48
CA ALA A 32 -14.77 -3.88 -4.39
C ALA A 32 -13.39 -4.05 -5.05
N VAL A 33 -12.53 -4.83 -4.41
CA VAL A 33 -11.21 -5.16 -4.96
C VAL A 33 -11.41 -5.97 -6.23
N ASP A 34 -10.74 -5.60 -7.31
CA ASP A 34 -10.73 -6.40 -8.54
C ASP A 34 -10.15 -7.79 -8.26
N GLN A 35 -10.96 -8.82 -8.49
CA GLN A 35 -10.65 -10.21 -8.12
C GLN A 35 -9.42 -10.71 -8.87
N GLU A 36 -9.25 -10.32 -10.13
CA GLU A 36 -8.10 -10.70 -10.94
C GLU A 36 -6.80 -10.09 -10.37
N THR A 37 -6.84 -8.82 -9.97
CA THR A 37 -5.70 -8.15 -9.32
C THR A 37 -5.33 -8.84 -8.01
N ALA A 38 -6.33 -9.22 -7.21
CA ALA A 38 -6.12 -9.91 -5.95
C ALA A 38 -5.46 -11.28 -6.15
N GLU A 39 -5.91 -12.06 -7.12
CA GLU A 39 -5.34 -13.37 -7.44
C GLU A 39 -3.90 -13.26 -7.97
N ALA A 40 -3.64 -12.28 -8.85
CA ALA A 40 -2.29 -12.00 -9.33
C ALA A 40 -1.34 -11.63 -8.18
N LEU A 41 -1.80 -10.80 -7.23
CA LEU A 41 -1.04 -10.42 -6.05
C LEU A 41 -0.76 -11.61 -5.13
N VAL A 42 -1.76 -12.46 -4.85
CA VAL A 42 -1.58 -13.70 -4.07
C VAL A 42 -0.53 -14.60 -4.72
N ARG A 43 -0.62 -14.81 -6.04
CA ARG A 43 0.33 -15.64 -6.79
C ARG A 43 1.74 -15.08 -6.68
N ARG A 44 1.94 -13.78 -6.96
CA ARG A 44 3.25 -13.13 -6.88
C ARG A 44 3.85 -13.20 -5.48
N LEU A 45 3.03 -12.94 -4.46
CA LEU A 45 3.48 -13.01 -3.07
C LEU A 45 3.89 -14.43 -2.68
N CYS A 46 3.13 -15.45 -3.07
CA CYS A 46 3.50 -16.85 -2.82
C CYS A 46 4.83 -17.21 -3.50
N SER A 47 5.06 -16.78 -4.74
CA SER A 47 6.33 -17.03 -5.43
C SER A 47 7.52 -16.38 -4.72
N LEU A 48 7.35 -15.19 -4.13
CA LEU A 48 8.41 -14.56 -3.33
C LEU A 48 8.66 -15.31 -2.03
N LEU A 49 7.61 -15.73 -1.33
CA LEU A 49 7.73 -16.54 -0.11
C LEU A 49 8.43 -17.88 -0.38
N ASP A 50 8.12 -18.52 -1.51
CA ASP A 50 8.76 -19.76 -1.92
C ASP A 50 10.24 -19.57 -2.27
N ALA A 51 10.62 -18.39 -2.77
CA ALA A 51 12.02 -18.06 -3.03
C ALA A 51 12.82 -17.81 -1.74
N GLU A 52 12.18 -17.34 -0.67
CA GLU A 52 12.80 -17.18 0.65
C GLU A 52 12.83 -18.49 1.46
N ASP A 53 11.95 -19.45 1.16
CA ASP A 53 11.87 -20.75 1.82
C ASP A 53 12.89 -21.75 1.25
N PHE A 54 14.17 -21.53 1.55
CA PHE A 54 15.28 -22.37 1.08
C PHE A 54 15.12 -23.87 1.39
N PHE A 55 14.42 -24.21 2.47
CA PHE A 55 14.22 -25.59 2.90
C PHE A 55 12.87 -26.17 2.46
N GLY A 56 12.03 -25.39 1.78
CA GLY A 56 10.71 -25.81 1.31
C GLY A 56 9.77 -26.23 2.45
N ARG A 57 9.90 -25.66 3.64
CA ARG A 57 9.07 -26.00 4.81
C ARG A 57 7.58 -25.78 4.56
N TYR A 58 7.24 -24.85 3.67
CA TYR A 58 5.88 -24.42 3.39
C TYR A 58 5.44 -24.72 1.95
N ALA A 59 6.26 -25.43 1.17
CA ALA A 59 6.02 -25.69 -0.25
C ALA A 59 4.68 -26.41 -0.53
N ALA A 60 4.28 -27.32 0.38
CA ALA A 60 3.06 -28.11 0.25
C ALA A 60 1.77 -27.35 0.66
N LEU A 61 1.88 -26.15 1.24
CA LEU A 61 0.72 -25.39 1.70
C LEU A 61 -0.03 -24.74 0.55
N GLN A 62 -1.35 -24.63 0.71
CA GLN A 62 -2.18 -23.87 -0.23
C GLN A 62 -1.82 -22.38 -0.18
N PRO A 63 -1.98 -21.62 -1.28
CA PRO A 63 -1.56 -20.21 -1.35
C PRO A 63 -2.11 -19.34 -0.20
N ARG A 64 -3.41 -19.46 0.09
CA ARG A 64 -4.08 -18.72 1.17
C ARG A 64 -3.50 -19.07 2.55
N GLU A 65 -3.31 -20.37 2.81
CA GLU A 65 -2.76 -20.88 4.07
C GLU A 65 -1.30 -20.46 4.26
N LYS A 66 -0.52 -20.47 3.17
CA LYS A 66 0.88 -20.02 3.13
C LYS A 66 0.99 -18.55 3.53
N ILE A 67 0.15 -17.69 2.94
CA ILE A 67 0.08 -16.26 3.30
C ILE A 67 -0.33 -16.10 4.77
N ALA A 68 -1.33 -16.83 5.24
CA ALA A 68 -1.78 -16.73 6.63
C ALA A 68 -0.68 -17.06 7.64
N GLN A 69 0.15 -18.08 7.36
CA GLN A 69 1.21 -18.51 8.27
C GLN A 69 2.47 -17.64 8.16
N GLN A 70 2.96 -17.40 6.95
CA GLN A 70 4.25 -16.74 6.73
C GLN A 70 4.14 -15.22 6.69
N PHE A 71 3.03 -14.69 6.17
CA PHE A 71 2.94 -13.28 5.78
C PHE A 71 1.98 -12.45 6.63
N LEU A 72 0.98 -13.03 7.28
CA LEU A 72 0.12 -12.26 8.18
C LEU A 72 0.78 -12.10 9.56
N ALA A 73 0.49 -10.97 10.20
CA ALA A 73 0.91 -10.68 11.57
C ALA A 73 0.00 -11.40 12.55
N SER A 74 0.57 -12.12 13.51
CA SER A 74 -0.20 -12.82 14.53
C SER A 74 -0.88 -11.82 15.49
N ALA A 75 -1.87 -12.27 16.25
CA ALA A 75 -2.47 -11.45 17.31
C ALA A 75 -1.42 -11.05 18.38
N ALA A 76 -0.43 -11.90 18.64
CA ALA A 76 0.66 -11.58 19.55
C ALA A 76 1.54 -10.45 19.00
N ASP A 77 1.91 -10.49 17.71
CA ASP A 77 2.66 -9.40 17.05
C ASP A 77 1.93 -8.06 17.16
N GLN A 78 0.60 -8.08 17.01
CA GLN A 78 -0.25 -6.89 17.14
C GLN A 78 -0.20 -6.34 18.57
N SER A 79 -0.45 -7.19 19.57
CA SER A 79 -0.42 -6.79 20.99
C SER A 79 0.94 -6.25 21.44
N GLN A 80 2.04 -6.85 20.98
CA GLN A 80 3.39 -6.38 21.30
C GLN A 80 3.68 -5.02 20.66
N SER A 81 3.18 -4.80 19.44
CA SER A 81 3.34 -3.53 18.74
C SER A 81 2.56 -2.41 19.41
N GLU A 82 1.34 -2.70 19.87
CA GLU A 82 0.50 -1.77 20.64
C GLU A 82 1.12 -1.44 22.01
N PHE A 83 1.71 -2.43 22.67
CA PHE A 83 2.30 -2.25 24.01
C PHE A 83 3.61 -1.46 23.99
N ASN A 84 4.52 -1.75 23.05
CA ASN A 84 5.86 -1.15 23.02
C ASN A 84 6.02 0.00 22.03
N CYS A 85 4.96 0.37 21.28
CA CYS A 85 5.04 1.31 20.15
C CYS A 85 6.14 0.91 19.13
N ALA A 86 6.47 -0.38 19.04
CA ALA A 86 7.57 -0.90 18.25
C ALA A 86 7.06 -1.93 17.24
N VAL A 87 7.57 -1.92 16.02
CA VAL A 87 7.14 -2.86 14.97
C VAL A 87 7.85 -4.18 15.12
N SER A 88 7.07 -5.27 15.08
CA SER A 88 7.64 -6.62 15.15
C SER A 88 8.63 -6.86 13.99
N PRO A 89 9.73 -7.60 14.21
CA PRO A 89 10.70 -7.90 13.16
C PRO A 89 10.07 -8.54 11.92
N LYS A 90 9.04 -9.38 12.13
CA LYS A 90 8.27 -10.03 11.08
C LYS A 90 7.59 -9.01 10.15
N VAL A 91 6.91 -8.01 10.71
CA VAL A 91 6.27 -6.96 9.92
C VAL A 91 7.28 -6.17 9.11
N ARG A 92 8.47 -5.89 9.68
CA ARG A 92 9.54 -5.18 8.94
C ARG A 92 10.02 -5.93 7.70
N GLN A 93 10.02 -7.25 7.73
CA GLN A 93 10.37 -8.10 6.59
C GLN A 93 9.23 -8.22 5.56
N GLN A 94 7.98 -8.18 6.03
CA GLN A 94 6.80 -8.30 5.17
C GLN A 94 6.55 -7.05 4.31
N VAL A 95 6.94 -5.86 4.79
CA VAL A 95 6.77 -4.60 4.05
C VAL A 95 7.47 -4.63 2.68
N PRO A 96 8.80 -4.87 2.57
CA PRO A 96 9.48 -5.00 1.28
C PRO A 96 8.83 -6.02 0.35
N LEU A 97 8.47 -7.19 0.87
CA LEU A 97 7.86 -8.28 0.10
C LEU A 97 6.53 -7.88 -0.53
N LEU A 98 5.67 -7.15 0.19
CA LEU A 98 4.41 -6.67 -0.39
C LEU A 98 4.67 -5.73 -1.57
N PHE A 99 5.60 -4.79 -1.39
CA PHE A 99 5.93 -3.82 -2.43
C PHE A 99 6.56 -4.51 -3.65
N GLN A 100 7.40 -5.51 -3.44
CA GLN A 100 7.96 -6.33 -4.52
C GLN A 100 6.87 -7.13 -5.26
N ALA A 101 5.91 -7.71 -4.54
CA ALA A 101 4.78 -8.40 -5.16
C ALA A 101 3.93 -7.45 -6.01
N MET A 102 3.64 -6.24 -5.49
CA MET A 102 2.91 -5.20 -6.23
C MET A 102 3.66 -4.75 -7.49
N ALA A 103 4.98 -4.53 -7.42
CA ALA A 103 5.80 -4.21 -8.58
C ALA A 103 5.67 -5.29 -9.66
N GLY A 104 5.77 -6.57 -9.28
CA GLY A 104 5.62 -7.69 -10.20
C GLY A 104 4.24 -7.78 -10.88
N VAL A 105 3.17 -7.40 -10.18
CA VAL A 105 1.83 -7.34 -10.80
C VAL A 105 1.71 -6.18 -11.78
N ILE A 106 2.25 -4.99 -11.45
CA ILE A 106 2.25 -3.85 -12.37
C ILE A 106 3.08 -4.16 -13.61
N GLU A 107 4.27 -4.78 -13.44
CA GLU A 107 5.13 -5.20 -14.55
C GLU A 107 4.42 -6.20 -15.47
N GLU A 108 3.77 -7.22 -14.91
CA GLU A 108 3.02 -8.20 -15.70
C GLU A 108 1.91 -7.59 -16.54
N ARG A 109 1.21 -6.58 -15.98
CA ARG A 109 0.08 -5.92 -16.65
C ARG A 109 0.50 -4.86 -17.66
N SER A 110 1.63 -4.20 -17.43
CA SER A 110 2.08 -3.08 -18.24
C SER A 110 3.14 -3.44 -19.27
N GLY A 111 3.90 -4.52 -19.04
CA GLY A 111 5.10 -4.86 -19.82
C GLY A 111 6.29 -3.95 -19.54
N THR A 112 6.16 -2.99 -18.62
CA THR A 112 7.23 -2.08 -18.22
C THR A 112 7.94 -2.62 -17.00
N MET A 113 9.27 -2.61 -16.99
CA MET A 113 10.04 -3.03 -15.82
C MET A 113 9.74 -2.14 -14.60
N ILE A 114 9.25 -2.75 -13.52
CA ILE A 114 8.91 -2.05 -12.28
C ILE A 114 9.78 -2.56 -11.13
N GLN A 115 10.39 -1.63 -10.43
CA GLN A 115 11.18 -1.90 -9.23
C GLN A 115 10.47 -1.36 -7.99
N SER A 116 10.80 -1.92 -6.84
CA SER A 116 10.26 -1.51 -5.55
C SER A 116 11.37 -1.24 -4.55
N THR A 117 11.18 -0.25 -3.68
CA THR A 117 11.94 -0.16 -2.43
C THR A 117 11.00 0.19 -1.30
N ALA A 118 11.04 -0.55 -0.19
CA ALA A 118 10.25 -0.22 0.97
C ALA A 118 11.02 -0.52 2.25
N GLU A 119 10.89 0.37 3.22
CA GLU A 119 11.58 0.27 4.50
C GLU A 119 10.65 0.78 5.60
N ILE A 120 10.77 0.18 6.79
CA ILE A 120 10.08 0.61 8.00
C ILE A 120 11.01 0.42 9.20
N ASN A 121 11.16 1.46 10.01
CA ASN A 121 12.05 1.44 11.17
C ASN A 121 11.39 0.75 12.38
N GLY A 122 12.14 0.66 13.49
CA GLY A 122 11.64 0.03 14.72
C GLY A 122 10.42 0.72 15.33
N GLU A 123 10.27 2.03 15.13
CA GLU A 123 9.11 2.82 15.59
C GLU A 123 7.92 2.76 14.63
N GLY A 124 8.10 2.15 13.46
CA GLY A 124 7.07 2.01 12.45
C GLY A 124 6.97 3.13 11.44
N PHE A 125 7.91 4.06 11.41
CA PHE A 125 8.00 5.05 10.34
C PHE A 125 8.77 4.49 9.16
N GLY A 126 8.28 4.76 7.96
CA GLY A 126 8.86 4.20 6.77
C GLY A 126 8.33 4.81 5.49
N ARG A 127 8.78 4.24 4.38
CA ARG A 127 8.33 4.60 3.04
C ARG A 127 8.33 3.36 2.16
N GLY A 128 7.40 3.30 1.23
CA GLY A 128 7.36 2.32 0.17
C GLY A 128 7.19 3.00 -1.18
N LEU A 129 7.99 2.58 -2.15
CA LEU A 129 8.07 3.15 -3.48
C LEU A 129 7.92 2.05 -4.51
N LEU A 130 7.14 2.32 -5.56
CA LEU A 130 7.13 1.57 -6.82
C LEU A 130 7.56 2.53 -7.92
N TYR A 131 8.55 2.15 -8.72
CA TYR A 131 9.14 3.06 -9.69
C TYR A 131 9.61 2.31 -10.95
N SER A 132 9.75 3.04 -12.04
CA SER A 132 10.37 2.55 -13.28
C SER A 132 11.40 3.57 -13.75
N GLY A 133 12.64 3.14 -13.94
CA GLY A 133 13.76 4.04 -14.24
C GLY A 133 13.87 5.15 -13.19
N ARG A 134 13.64 6.41 -13.62
CA ARG A 134 13.69 7.60 -12.75
C ARG A 134 12.31 8.10 -12.28
N VAL A 135 11.24 7.42 -12.66
CA VAL A 135 9.86 7.86 -12.37
C VAL A 135 9.27 7.03 -11.24
N ILE A 136 8.90 7.70 -10.15
CA ILE A 136 8.17 7.09 -9.04
C ILE A 136 6.68 7.05 -9.41
N LEU A 137 6.12 5.85 -9.51
CA LEU A 137 4.71 5.61 -9.85
C LEU A 137 3.82 5.66 -8.61
N VAL A 138 4.32 5.09 -7.51
CA VAL A 138 3.61 5.03 -6.22
C VAL A 138 4.58 5.40 -5.12
N LEU A 139 4.17 6.32 -4.25
CA LEU A 139 4.90 6.71 -3.05
C LEU A 139 3.95 6.64 -1.85
N LYS A 140 4.24 5.75 -0.91
CA LYS A 140 3.47 5.59 0.32
C LYS A 140 4.34 5.85 1.53
N SER A 141 3.95 6.82 2.35
CA SER A 141 4.50 6.99 3.70
C SER A 141 3.90 5.93 4.62
N LEU A 142 4.74 5.19 5.33
CA LEU A 142 4.34 4.11 6.23
C LEU A 142 4.44 4.60 7.67
N ARG A 143 3.41 4.33 8.48
CA ARG A 143 3.39 4.63 9.92
C ARG A 143 2.68 3.52 10.69
N ALA A 144 3.41 2.73 11.47
CA ALA A 144 2.85 1.70 12.34
C ALA A 144 2.33 2.32 13.65
N GLY A 145 1.14 2.91 13.56
CA GLY A 145 0.24 3.19 14.70
C GLY A 145 -1.23 2.95 14.32
N PHE A 146 -1.43 2.43 13.11
CA PHE A 146 -2.67 1.94 12.53
C PHE A 146 -2.35 0.52 12.08
N PRO A 147 -3.28 -0.45 12.14
CA PRO A 147 -2.97 -1.83 11.77
C PRO A 147 -2.51 -1.84 10.31
N PHE A 148 -1.18 -1.91 10.13
CA PHE A 148 -0.55 -2.10 8.85
C PHE A 148 -1.21 -3.34 8.23
N PRO A 149 -1.48 -3.36 6.91
CA PRO A 149 -2.49 -4.24 6.32
C PRO A 149 -2.28 -5.75 6.51
N PHE A 150 -1.16 -6.20 7.09
CA PHE A 150 -0.88 -7.59 7.45
C PHE A 150 -1.73 -8.17 8.60
N THR A 151 -2.64 -7.39 9.18
CA THR A 151 -3.57 -7.91 10.20
C THR A 151 -4.66 -8.83 9.64
N SER A 152 -4.98 -8.69 8.35
CA SER A 152 -5.87 -9.60 7.67
C SER A 152 -5.59 -9.65 6.17
N GLU A 153 -5.83 -10.80 5.56
CA GLU A 153 -5.62 -10.99 4.13
C GLU A 153 -6.43 -9.97 3.30
N GLU A 154 -7.69 -9.73 3.66
CA GLU A 154 -8.55 -8.77 2.96
C GLU A 154 -7.97 -7.34 2.96
N LYS A 155 -7.41 -6.89 4.10
CA LYS A 155 -6.80 -5.56 4.20
C LYS A 155 -5.53 -5.47 3.35
N MET A 156 -4.73 -6.54 3.35
CA MET A 156 -3.54 -6.69 2.51
C MET A 156 -3.87 -6.64 1.02
N LEU A 157 -4.81 -7.44 0.57
CA LEU A 157 -5.22 -7.48 -0.83
C LEU A 157 -5.79 -6.14 -1.29
N ARG A 158 -6.62 -5.50 -0.46
CA ARG A 158 -7.16 -4.18 -0.79
C ARG A 158 -6.07 -3.12 -0.91
N TYR A 159 -5.18 -3.04 0.09
CA TYR A 159 -4.07 -2.09 0.05
C TYR A 159 -3.20 -2.30 -1.19
N GLY A 160 -2.90 -3.57 -1.51
CA GLY A 160 -2.12 -3.93 -2.69
C GLY A 160 -2.81 -3.52 -3.99
N ALA A 161 -4.10 -3.84 -4.13
CA ALA A 161 -4.89 -3.50 -5.31
C ALA A 161 -4.99 -1.97 -5.52
N GLU A 162 -5.22 -1.20 -4.47
CA GLU A 162 -5.26 0.27 -4.55
C GLU A 162 -3.91 0.84 -5.03
N CYS A 163 -2.78 0.31 -4.55
CA CYS A 163 -1.46 0.74 -5.00
C CYS A 163 -1.17 0.32 -6.45
N ILE A 164 -1.59 -0.88 -6.85
CA ILE A 164 -1.44 -1.37 -8.23
C ILE A 164 -2.27 -0.53 -9.19
N GLU A 165 -3.54 -0.26 -8.86
CA GLU A 165 -4.43 0.61 -9.65
C GLU A 165 -3.85 2.03 -9.78
N GLU A 166 -3.34 2.60 -8.69
CA GLU A 166 -2.68 3.92 -8.69
C GLU A 166 -1.44 3.94 -9.60
N GLY A 167 -0.58 2.92 -9.48
CA GLY A 167 0.63 2.82 -10.29
C GLY A 167 0.34 2.65 -11.78
N LEU A 168 -0.63 1.80 -12.14
CA LEU A 168 -1.07 1.61 -13.52
C LEU A 168 -1.71 2.87 -14.10
N ALA A 169 -2.54 3.56 -13.32
CA ALA A 169 -3.15 4.82 -13.74
C ALA A 169 -2.11 5.92 -13.95
N PHE A 170 -1.09 5.99 -13.10
CA PHE A 170 0.02 6.94 -13.27
C PHE A 170 0.82 6.60 -14.53
N LEU A 171 1.17 5.34 -14.71
CA LEU A 171 1.92 4.86 -15.86
C LEU A 171 1.20 5.18 -17.17
N ASP A 172 -0.13 4.95 -17.23
CA ASP A 172 -0.93 5.25 -18.42
C ASP A 172 -0.98 6.73 -18.76
N ARG A 173 -1.08 7.61 -17.76
CA ARG A 173 -1.11 9.07 -17.95
C ARG A 173 0.24 9.64 -18.40
N TYR A 174 1.34 9.05 -17.97
CA TYR A 174 2.69 9.58 -18.18
C TYR A 174 3.59 8.61 -18.97
N LYS A 175 3.00 7.86 -19.91
CA LYS A 175 3.70 6.89 -20.77
C LYS A 175 4.94 7.47 -21.45
N GLU A 176 4.83 8.70 -21.97
CA GLU A 176 5.96 9.37 -22.64
C GLU A 176 7.13 9.64 -21.68
N VAL A 177 6.84 10.16 -20.49
CA VAL A 177 7.86 10.47 -19.46
C VAL A 177 8.52 9.20 -18.93
N THR A 178 7.72 8.14 -18.72
CA THR A 178 8.21 6.84 -18.25
C THR A 178 8.99 6.08 -19.31
N ALA A 179 8.65 6.21 -20.59
CA ALA A 179 9.44 5.66 -21.68
C ALA A 179 10.77 6.39 -21.88
N LEU A 180 10.76 7.72 -21.84
CA LEU A 180 11.93 8.57 -22.15
C LEU A 180 12.97 8.62 -21.01
N HIS A 181 12.51 8.48 -19.77
CA HIS A 181 13.37 8.39 -18.57
C HIS A 181 13.38 6.99 -17.94
N GLY A 182 12.94 5.98 -18.69
CA GLY A 182 13.01 4.57 -18.33
C GLY A 182 14.46 4.07 -18.22
N LEU A 183 14.62 2.88 -17.65
CA LEU A 183 15.92 2.22 -17.41
C LEU A 183 16.81 2.16 -18.67
N LEU A 184 16.20 2.05 -19.85
CA LEU A 184 16.87 1.91 -21.14
C LEU A 184 17.61 3.17 -21.62
N SER A 185 17.42 4.34 -20.99
CA SER A 185 18.15 5.56 -21.42
C SER A 185 19.63 5.57 -21.02
N LEU A 186 20.09 4.61 -20.20
CA LEU A 186 21.50 4.44 -19.82
C LEU A 186 22.13 3.16 -20.40
N GLU A 187 21.33 2.16 -20.76
CA GLU A 187 21.75 0.95 -21.43
C GLU A 187 21.49 1.14 -22.93
N GLY A 188 22.40 1.88 -23.58
CA GLY A 188 22.33 2.19 -25.02
C GLY A 188 22.33 0.97 -25.94
#